data_AF-A0A7W1JU68-F1
#
_entry.id   AF-A0A7W1JU68-F1
#
_cell.length_a   1.000
_cell.length_b   1.000
_cell.length_c   1.000
_cell.angle_alpha   90.00
_cell.angle_beta   90.00
_cell.angle_gamma   90.00
#
_symmetry.space_group_name_H-M   'P 1'
#
loop_
_entity.id
_entity.type
_entity.pdbx_description
1 polymer ?
#
loop_
_entity_poly.entity_id
_entity_poly.type
_entity_poly.pdbx_seq_one_letter_code
_entity_poly.pdbx_strand_id
1 'polypeptide(L)'
;PDQGYAACGQASEHVEEGNVGAGTGATVAKLHGPHRAVKGGLGTAAGAEASVVVGALASVNAWGEVLDENGDVLAGARPGHEGGPGPAESPEPGLSGAWPAEGPPPASTLNTTLVVVATNARLSKERAHLLAIAAQDGISETIRPAHTMWDGDTVFSLATGEVEADQRALESRAVAVVAEAIRRAVLLAKSVPDFPSAREGNQP
;
A
#
# COMPACT_ATOMS: atom_id res chain seq x y z
N PRO A 1 9.83 3.41 20.86
CA PRO A 1 11.19 2.81 20.82
C PRO A 1 11.17 1.31 21.12
N ASP A 2 10.60 0.91 22.25
CA ASP A 2 10.62 -0.49 22.72
C ASP A 2 9.90 -1.46 21.78
N GLN A 3 8.75 -1.07 21.24
CA GLN A 3 8.03 -1.86 20.23
C GLN A 3 8.86 -2.06 18.95
N GLY A 4 9.66 -1.06 18.55
CA GLY A 4 10.57 -1.17 17.41
C GLY A 4 11.70 -2.17 17.67
N TYR A 5 12.32 -2.12 18.85
CA TYR A 5 13.33 -3.11 19.26
C TYR A 5 12.75 -4.53 19.36
N ALA A 6 11.53 -4.67 19.90
CA ALA A 6 10.84 -5.96 19.96
C ALA A 6 10.55 -6.51 18.57
N ALA A 7 10.08 -5.68 17.63
CA ALA A 7 9.85 -6.07 16.25
C ALA A 7 11.15 -6.55 15.57
N CYS A 8 12.27 -5.84 15.77
CA CYS A 8 13.58 -6.28 15.27
C CYS A 8 13.99 -7.64 15.84
N GLY A 9 13.76 -7.88 17.13
CA GLY A 9 14.06 -9.17 17.78
C GLY A 9 13.17 -10.33 17.31
N GLN A 10 12.03 -10.04 16.69
CA GLN A 10 11.07 -11.02 16.16
C GLN A 10 11.18 -11.21 14.65
N ALA A 11 12.11 -10.52 13.97
CA ALA A 11 12.29 -10.64 12.53
C ALA A 11 12.60 -12.09 12.14
N SER A 12 11.92 -12.60 11.11
CA SER A 12 12.02 -13.98 10.64
C SER A 12 11.88 -14.08 9.13
N GLU A 13 12.16 -15.25 8.55
CA GLU A 13 11.95 -15.53 7.13
C GLU A 13 10.46 -15.59 6.75
N HIS A 14 9.59 -15.93 7.71
CA HIS A 14 8.16 -15.88 7.52
C HIS A 14 7.63 -14.47 7.78
N VAL A 15 6.95 -13.90 6.79
CA VAL A 15 6.31 -12.61 6.89
C VAL A 15 4.81 -12.82 7.08
N GLU A 16 4.32 -12.50 8.27
CA GLU A 16 2.88 -12.43 8.52
C GLU A 16 2.29 -11.19 7.84
N GLU A 17 1.10 -11.31 7.26
CA GLU A 17 0.42 -10.27 6.50
C GLU A 17 -0.94 -9.90 7.12
N GLY A 18 -1.52 -8.77 6.71
CA GLY A 18 -2.78 -8.25 7.21
C GLY A 18 -2.59 -7.31 8.41
N ASN A 19 -3.27 -7.60 9.54
CA ASN A 19 -3.37 -6.70 10.69
C ASN A 19 -2.21 -6.86 11.69
N VAL A 20 -0.97 -6.78 11.21
CA VAL A 20 0.22 -7.02 12.03
C VAL A 20 1.25 -5.92 11.88
N GLY A 21 2.07 -5.73 12.91
CA GLY A 21 3.13 -4.72 12.92
C GLY A 21 2.60 -3.34 12.51
N ALA A 22 3.26 -2.72 11.52
CA ALA A 22 2.84 -1.43 10.96
C ALA A 22 1.46 -1.46 10.28
N GLY A 23 1.02 -2.63 9.82
CA GLY A 23 -0.31 -2.85 9.22
C GLY A 23 -1.46 -2.90 10.21
N THR A 24 -1.20 -3.02 11.52
CA THR A 24 -2.23 -3.22 12.56
C THR A 24 -3.32 -2.14 12.50
N GLY A 25 -2.93 -0.86 12.46
CA GLY A 25 -3.86 0.29 12.39
C GLY A 25 -4.08 0.86 11.00
N ALA A 26 -3.53 0.22 9.95
CA ALA A 26 -3.54 0.78 8.61
C ALA A 26 -4.94 0.73 7.97
N THR A 27 -5.32 1.80 7.26
CA THR A 27 -6.62 1.96 6.58
C THR A 27 -6.44 2.62 5.22
N VAL A 28 -7.37 2.38 4.29
CA VAL A 28 -7.33 2.91 2.91
C VAL A 28 -8.68 3.51 2.51
N ALA A 29 -8.74 4.17 1.35
CA ALA A 29 -9.95 4.74 0.76
C ALA A 29 -10.64 5.82 1.62
N LYS A 30 -9.87 6.83 1.99
CA LYS A 30 -10.27 7.90 2.93
C LYS A 30 -10.74 9.18 2.25
N LEU A 31 -10.80 9.21 0.91
CA LEU A 31 -11.23 10.38 0.14
C LEU A 31 -12.56 10.98 0.64
N HIS A 32 -13.50 10.12 1.04
CA HIS A 32 -14.81 10.52 1.56
C HIS A 32 -14.89 10.53 3.09
N GLY A 33 -13.74 10.61 3.77
CA GLY A 33 -13.60 10.64 5.21
C GLY A 33 -13.30 9.28 5.84
N PRO A 34 -12.70 9.28 7.05
CA PRO A 34 -12.23 8.05 7.72
C PRO A 34 -13.36 7.08 8.08
N HIS A 35 -14.58 7.57 8.27
CA HIS A 35 -15.76 6.73 8.53
C HIS A 35 -16.14 5.85 7.33
N ARG A 36 -15.69 6.18 6.11
CA ARG A 36 -15.91 5.37 4.91
C ARG A 36 -14.71 4.49 4.55
N ALA A 37 -13.60 4.63 5.28
CA ALA A 37 -12.40 3.85 5.04
C ALA A 37 -12.63 2.36 5.31
N VAL A 38 -11.81 1.55 4.65
CA VAL A 38 -11.71 0.10 4.88
C VAL A 38 -10.33 -0.24 5.40
N LYS A 39 -10.19 -1.45 5.94
CA LYS A 39 -8.95 -1.92 6.53
C LYS A 39 -7.86 -2.05 5.46
N GLY A 40 -6.72 -1.41 5.72
CA GLY A 40 -5.46 -1.62 5.02
C GLY A 40 -4.63 -2.71 5.69
N GLY A 41 -3.33 -2.78 5.49
CA GLY A 41 -2.54 -3.80 6.18
C GLY A 41 -1.07 -3.80 5.83
N LEU A 42 -0.41 -4.88 6.24
CA LEU A 42 0.92 -5.25 5.81
C LEU A 42 0.81 -6.35 4.74
N GLY A 43 1.54 -6.23 3.64
CA GLY A 43 1.57 -7.24 2.59
C GLY A 43 2.97 -7.40 2.02
N THR A 44 3.25 -8.57 1.46
CA THR A 44 4.56 -8.89 0.88
C THR A 44 4.41 -9.69 -0.39
N ALA A 45 5.31 -9.50 -1.34
CA ALA A 45 5.37 -10.29 -2.56
C ALA A 45 6.82 -10.44 -3.01
N ALA A 46 7.12 -11.49 -3.77
CA ALA A 46 8.43 -11.69 -4.36
C ALA A 46 8.33 -12.35 -5.72
N GLY A 47 9.26 -12.00 -6.60
CA GLY A 47 9.43 -12.58 -7.93
C GLY A 47 10.88 -12.94 -8.16
N ALA A 48 11.11 -14.09 -8.80
CA ALA A 48 12.44 -14.57 -9.15
C ALA A 48 12.53 -14.88 -10.64
N GLU A 49 13.67 -14.59 -11.25
CA GLU A 49 14.03 -15.06 -12.60
C GLU A 49 15.52 -15.33 -12.63
N ALA A 50 15.87 -16.52 -13.14
CA ALA A 50 17.23 -17.05 -13.05
C ALA A 50 17.76 -16.97 -11.61
N SER A 51 18.85 -16.21 -11.39
CA SER A 51 19.49 -16.03 -10.09
C SER A 51 19.06 -14.75 -9.37
N VAL A 52 18.21 -13.93 -9.97
CA VAL A 52 17.78 -12.64 -9.42
C VAL A 52 16.45 -12.79 -8.70
N VAL A 53 16.39 -12.30 -7.47
CA VAL A 53 15.18 -12.21 -6.66
C VAL A 53 14.90 -10.75 -6.36
N VAL A 54 13.64 -10.33 -6.50
CA VAL A 54 13.14 -9.03 -6.04
C VAL A 54 11.92 -9.29 -5.17
N GLY A 55 11.92 -8.74 -3.96
CA GLY A 55 10.80 -8.82 -3.01
C GLY A 55 10.39 -7.44 -2.54
N ALA A 56 9.14 -7.31 -2.14
CA ALA A 56 8.58 -6.11 -1.54
C ALA A 56 7.84 -6.42 -0.24
N LEU A 57 7.87 -5.46 0.69
CA LEU A 57 7.06 -5.42 1.90
C LEU A 57 6.40 -4.04 1.95
N ALA A 58 5.07 -3.99 2.05
CA ALA A 58 4.29 -2.76 2.02
C ALA A 58 3.36 -2.67 3.23
N SER A 59 3.41 -1.55 3.96
CA SER A 59 2.41 -1.16 4.95
C SER A 59 1.52 -0.08 4.34
N VAL A 60 0.25 -0.39 4.13
CA VAL A 60 -0.66 0.36 3.27
C VAL A 60 -1.68 1.13 4.10
N ASN A 61 -1.38 2.40 4.39
CA ASN A 61 -2.27 3.34 5.06
C ASN A 61 -2.62 4.52 4.12
N ALA A 62 -3.11 4.22 2.92
CA ALA A 62 -3.29 5.20 1.85
C ALA A 62 -4.49 6.15 2.05
N TRP A 63 -4.43 7.33 1.42
CA TRP A 63 -5.61 8.16 1.21
C TRP A 63 -6.52 7.60 0.11
N GLY A 64 -5.92 7.16 -1.00
CA GLY A 64 -6.63 6.60 -2.14
C GLY A 64 -7.20 5.20 -1.93
N GLU A 65 -7.95 4.75 -2.94
CA GLU A 65 -8.47 3.40 -3.07
C GLU A 65 -7.41 2.46 -3.62
N VAL A 66 -7.50 1.18 -3.29
CA VAL A 66 -6.62 0.15 -3.84
C VAL A 66 -7.34 -0.55 -4.98
N LEU A 67 -6.69 -0.66 -6.14
CA LEU A 67 -7.22 -1.30 -7.33
C LEU A 67 -6.81 -2.78 -7.38
N ASP A 68 -7.37 -3.54 -8.32
CA ASP A 68 -6.95 -4.88 -8.73
C ASP A 68 -6.14 -4.82 -10.05
N GLU A 69 -5.72 -5.97 -10.59
CA GLU A 69 -4.89 -6.06 -11.80
C GLU A 69 -5.60 -5.54 -13.06
N ASN A 70 -6.94 -5.53 -13.06
CA ASN A 70 -7.76 -5.03 -14.16
C ASN A 70 -8.06 -3.53 -14.03
N GLY A 71 -7.72 -2.93 -12.90
CA GLY A 71 -8.01 -1.55 -12.57
C GLY A 71 -9.34 -1.36 -11.84
N ASP A 72 -10.02 -2.44 -11.46
CA ASP A 72 -11.24 -2.39 -10.66
C ASP A 72 -10.91 -2.11 -9.19
N VAL A 73 -11.85 -1.51 -8.45
CA VAL A 73 -11.60 -1.19 -7.04
C VAL A 73 -11.59 -2.47 -6.19
N LEU A 74 -10.41 -2.80 -5.66
CA LEU A 74 -10.18 -3.92 -4.76
C LEU A 74 -10.53 -3.56 -3.31
N ALA A 75 -10.15 -2.36 -2.86
CA ALA A 75 -10.49 -1.82 -1.55
C ALA A 75 -10.87 -0.34 -1.67
N GLY A 76 -12.18 -0.07 -1.65
CA GLY A 76 -12.77 1.24 -1.90
C GLY A 76 -13.47 1.85 -0.71
N ALA A 77 -13.91 3.09 -0.86
CA ALA A 77 -14.65 3.79 0.18
C ALA A 77 -16.05 3.18 0.28
N ARG A 78 -16.46 2.78 1.49
CA ARG A 78 -17.78 2.19 1.73
C ARG A 78 -18.90 3.14 1.28
N PRO A 79 -20.04 2.63 0.80
CA PRO A 79 -21.23 3.45 0.56
C PRO A 79 -21.65 4.22 1.84
N GLY A 80 -22.27 5.40 1.66
CA GLY A 80 -22.79 6.18 2.79
C GLY A 80 -24.01 5.50 3.43
N HIS A 81 -24.07 5.48 4.76
CA HIS A 81 -25.26 5.07 5.53
C HIS A 81 -26.36 6.16 5.46
N GLU A 82 -27.63 5.77 5.39
CA GLU A 82 -28.79 6.67 5.51
C GLU A 82 -28.72 7.53 6.80
N GLY A 83 -28.35 8.81 6.70
CA GLY A 83 -28.35 9.73 7.86
C GLY A 83 -27.05 10.52 8.09
N GLY A 84 -26.01 10.32 7.27
CA GLY A 84 -24.91 11.29 7.15
C GLY A 84 -25.25 12.44 6.20
N PRO A 85 -24.64 13.63 6.32
CA PRO A 85 -24.84 14.72 5.37
C PRO A 85 -24.14 14.41 4.04
N GLY A 86 -24.84 13.71 3.16
CA GLY A 86 -24.40 13.45 1.80
C GLY A 86 -25.35 12.45 1.13
N PRO A 87 -25.70 12.62 -0.16
CA PRO A 87 -26.54 11.66 -0.84
C PRO A 87 -25.87 10.27 -0.83
N ALA A 88 -26.71 9.22 -0.79
CA ALA A 88 -26.34 7.82 -0.92
C ALA A 88 -25.84 7.48 -2.35
N GLU A 89 -25.00 8.35 -2.90
CA GLU A 89 -24.31 8.10 -4.15
C GLU A 89 -23.10 7.23 -3.80
N SER A 90 -23.23 5.94 -4.08
CA SER A 90 -22.09 5.06 -4.27
C SER A 90 -21.10 5.80 -5.17
N PRO A 91 -19.88 6.14 -4.72
CA PRO A 91 -18.87 6.63 -5.63
C PRO A 91 -18.68 5.52 -6.65
N GLU A 92 -18.96 5.83 -7.92
CA GLU A 92 -18.64 4.92 -9.02
C GLU A 92 -17.16 4.49 -8.82
N PRO A 93 -16.89 3.18 -8.72
CA PRO A 93 -15.54 2.67 -8.59
C PRO A 93 -14.67 3.22 -9.73
N GLY A 94 -13.62 3.95 -9.39
CA GLY A 94 -12.77 4.60 -10.38
C GLY A 94 -13.23 6.01 -10.75
N LEU A 95 -12.47 7.00 -10.28
CA LEU A 95 -12.37 8.33 -10.87
C LEU A 95 -13.68 9.15 -10.96
N SER A 96 -14.41 9.39 -9.87
CA SER A 96 -15.35 10.54 -9.86
C SER A 96 -15.70 11.15 -8.49
N GLY A 97 -14.84 11.05 -7.49
CA GLY A 97 -14.98 11.90 -6.30
C GLY A 97 -14.37 13.26 -6.60
N ALA A 98 -15.19 14.30 -6.80
CA ALA A 98 -14.70 15.68 -6.75
C ALA A 98 -13.80 15.85 -5.52
N TRP A 99 -12.61 16.41 -5.70
CA TRP A 99 -11.72 16.72 -4.56
C TRP A 99 -12.56 17.43 -3.49
N PRO A 100 -12.49 17.00 -2.22
CA PRO A 100 -13.34 17.58 -1.19
C PRO A 100 -13.18 19.11 -1.20
N ALA A 101 -14.31 19.81 -1.21
CA ALA A 101 -14.35 21.27 -1.29
C ALA A 101 -13.78 21.95 -0.03
N GLU A 102 -13.77 21.22 1.09
CA GLU A 102 -13.18 21.66 2.35
C GLU A 102 -11.68 21.33 2.39
N GLY A 103 -10.90 22.25 2.97
CA GLY A 103 -9.43 22.21 2.99
C GLY A 103 -8.82 20.98 3.66
N PRO A 104 -7.47 20.91 3.74
CA PRO A 104 -6.77 19.69 4.10
C PRO A 104 -7.28 19.13 5.45
N PRO A 105 -7.41 17.80 5.57
CA PRO A 105 -7.77 17.20 6.84
C PRO A 105 -6.71 17.57 7.89
N PRO A 106 -7.07 17.60 9.18
CA PRO A 106 -6.15 18.03 10.24
C PRO A 106 -4.84 17.24 10.18
N ALA A 107 -3.71 17.87 10.51
CA ALA A 107 -2.37 17.27 10.42
C ALA A 107 -2.19 15.95 11.22
N SER A 108 -3.16 15.60 12.06
CA SER A 108 -3.24 14.33 12.78
C SER A 108 -3.78 13.15 11.96
N THR A 109 -4.25 13.36 10.74
CA THR A 109 -4.77 12.31 9.83
C THR A 109 -3.90 12.16 8.59
N LEU A 110 -2.58 12.02 8.80
CA LEU A 110 -1.64 11.76 7.70
C LEU A 110 -1.75 10.30 7.25
N ASN A 111 -1.76 10.11 5.93
CA ASN A 111 -1.79 8.82 5.26
C ASN A 111 -0.37 8.47 4.84
N THR A 112 -0.03 7.19 4.72
CA THR A 112 1.33 6.78 4.41
C THR A 112 1.35 5.38 3.85
N THR A 113 1.87 5.21 2.64
CA THR A 113 2.30 3.89 2.15
C THR A 113 3.80 3.77 2.36
N LEU A 114 4.21 2.85 3.23
CA LEU A 114 5.63 2.56 3.47
C LEU A 114 6.00 1.27 2.76
N VAL A 115 7.03 1.31 1.92
CA VAL A 115 7.47 0.17 1.12
C VAL A 115 8.97 -0.08 1.32
N VAL A 116 9.34 -1.34 1.45
CA VAL A 116 10.70 -1.82 1.31
C VAL A 116 10.77 -2.71 0.09
N VAL A 117 11.69 -2.44 -0.83
CA VAL A 117 12.04 -3.33 -1.95
C VAL A 117 13.42 -3.90 -1.70
N ALA A 118 13.55 -5.22 -1.69
CA ALA A 118 14.81 -5.93 -1.47
C ALA A 118 15.17 -6.77 -2.69
N THR A 119 16.46 -6.84 -3.03
CA THR A 119 16.96 -7.72 -4.08
C THR A 119 18.29 -8.34 -3.70
N ASN A 120 18.61 -9.49 -4.27
CA ASN A 120 19.95 -10.06 -4.15
C ASN A 120 20.95 -9.53 -5.20
N ALA A 121 20.51 -8.64 -6.09
CA ALA A 121 21.39 -8.01 -7.07
C ALA A 121 22.42 -7.07 -6.43
N ARG A 122 23.60 -6.93 -7.07
CA ARG A 122 24.62 -5.94 -6.73
C ARG A 122 24.23 -4.59 -7.29
N LEU A 123 23.96 -3.64 -6.39
CA LEU A 123 23.61 -2.27 -6.75
C LEU A 123 24.61 -1.28 -6.13
N SER A 124 24.94 -0.24 -6.90
CA SER A 124 25.51 0.98 -6.32
C SER A 124 24.41 1.77 -5.60
N LYS A 125 24.81 2.80 -4.84
CA LYS A 125 23.85 3.68 -4.15
C LYS A 125 22.90 4.37 -5.14
N GLU A 126 23.40 4.76 -6.29
CA GLU A 126 22.65 5.42 -7.36
C GLU A 126 21.64 4.44 -7.96
N ARG A 127 22.05 3.20 -8.25
CA ARG A 127 21.16 2.17 -8.78
C ARG A 127 20.09 1.74 -7.77
N ALA A 128 20.43 1.67 -6.49
CA ALA A 128 19.46 1.43 -5.42
C ALA A 128 18.45 2.59 -5.32
N HIS A 129 18.90 3.84 -5.47
CA HIS A 129 17.99 4.99 -5.50
C HIS A 129 17.04 4.95 -6.71
N LEU A 130 17.55 4.62 -7.91
CA LEU A 130 16.72 4.43 -9.10
C LEU A 130 15.69 3.31 -8.92
N LEU A 131 16.08 2.19 -8.29
CA LEU A 131 15.15 1.10 -7.96
C LEU A 131 14.02 1.58 -7.04
N ALA A 132 14.33 2.41 -6.04
CA ALA A 132 13.32 2.99 -5.15
C ALA A 132 12.39 3.97 -5.88
N ILE A 133 12.91 4.74 -6.84
CA ILE A 133 12.09 5.60 -7.71
C ILE A 133 11.12 4.75 -8.54
N ALA A 134 11.63 3.74 -9.27
CA ALA A 134 10.77 2.88 -10.09
C ALA A 134 9.70 2.17 -9.26
N ALA A 135 10.04 1.71 -8.05
CA ALA A 135 9.09 1.09 -7.15
C ALA A 135 7.90 1.99 -6.73
N GLN A 136 8.05 3.33 -6.77
CA GLN A 136 6.92 4.25 -6.56
C GLN A 136 5.85 4.09 -7.66
N ASP A 137 6.23 3.69 -8.87
CA ASP A 137 5.26 3.44 -9.95
C ASP A 137 4.31 2.29 -9.58
N GLY A 138 4.79 1.28 -8.84
CA GLY A 138 3.94 0.19 -8.33
C GLY A 138 2.88 0.68 -7.32
N ILE A 139 3.20 1.74 -6.54
CA ILE A 139 2.22 2.43 -5.70
C ILE A 139 1.19 3.12 -6.59
N SER A 140 1.63 3.89 -7.60
CA SER A 140 0.75 4.65 -8.50
C SER A 140 -0.13 3.76 -9.40
N GLU A 141 0.31 2.56 -9.76
CA GLU A 141 -0.49 1.59 -10.51
C GLU A 141 -1.62 0.99 -9.67
N THR A 142 -1.42 0.91 -8.35
CA THR A 142 -2.27 0.13 -7.45
C THR A 142 -3.12 1.00 -6.53
N ILE A 143 -2.72 2.24 -6.26
CA ILE A 143 -3.41 3.17 -5.37
C ILE A 143 -3.86 4.39 -6.17
N ARG A 144 -5.15 4.76 -6.07
CA ARG A 144 -5.67 5.96 -6.74
C ARG A 144 -6.61 6.79 -5.86
N PRO A 145 -6.37 8.11 -5.70
CA PRO A 145 -5.11 8.79 -6.01
C PRO A 145 -3.98 8.33 -5.07
N ALA A 146 -2.75 8.25 -5.58
CA ALA A 146 -1.51 8.09 -4.79
C ALA A 146 -0.73 9.41 -4.75
N HIS A 147 0.31 9.49 -3.90
CA HIS A 147 1.24 10.63 -3.85
C HIS A 147 0.54 11.98 -3.64
N THR A 148 -0.58 11.98 -2.91
CA THR A 148 -1.28 13.21 -2.61
C THR A 148 -0.48 14.03 -1.59
N MET A 149 -0.83 15.31 -1.42
CA MET A 149 -0.26 16.13 -0.35
C MET A 149 -0.61 15.61 1.07
N TRP A 150 -1.48 14.60 1.18
CA TRP A 150 -1.90 13.95 2.42
C TRP A 150 -1.26 12.59 2.62
N ASP A 151 -0.46 12.12 1.65
CA ASP A 151 0.30 10.89 1.71
C ASP A 151 1.78 11.17 1.99
N GLY A 152 2.36 10.37 2.89
CA GLY A 152 3.80 10.31 3.17
C GLY A 152 4.49 9.16 2.46
N ASP A 153 4.09 8.84 1.22
CA ASP A 153 4.55 7.64 0.52
C ASP A 153 6.09 7.56 0.45
N THR A 154 6.65 6.46 0.95
CA THR A 154 8.11 6.31 1.09
C THR A 154 8.53 4.90 0.70
N VAL A 155 9.51 4.80 -0.21
CA VAL A 155 10.13 3.54 -0.63
C VAL A 155 11.59 3.50 -0.18
N PHE A 156 11.98 2.41 0.47
CA PHE A 156 13.37 2.06 0.77
C PHE A 156 13.81 0.90 -0.12
N SER A 157 15.04 0.95 -0.63
CA SER A 157 15.64 -0.15 -1.40
C SER A 157 16.79 -0.81 -0.65
N LEU A 158 16.87 -2.14 -0.70
CA LEU A 158 17.88 -2.98 -0.08
C LEU A 158 18.49 -3.93 -1.12
N ALA A 159 19.80 -4.15 -1.04
CA ALA A 159 20.53 -5.01 -1.97
C ALA A 159 21.57 -5.85 -1.22
N THR A 160 21.50 -7.20 -1.29
CA THR A 160 22.48 -8.08 -0.61
C THR A 160 23.77 -8.28 -1.41
N GLY A 161 23.76 -8.01 -2.73
CA GLY A 161 24.96 -7.95 -3.55
C GLY A 161 25.56 -9.29 -3.94
N GLU A 162 24.72 -10.30 -4.18
CA GLU A 162 25.11 -11.66 -4.55
C GLU A 162 25.33 -11.83 -6.05
N VAL A 163 24.47 -11.24 -6.88
CA VAL A 163 24.47 -11.46 -8.34
C VAL A 163 24.50 -10.16 -9.13
N GLU A 164 25.04 -10.19 -10.35
CA GLU A 164 24.88 -9.08 -11.30
C GLU A 164 23.51 -9.17 -11.97
N ALA A 165 22.87 -8.02 -12.20
CA ALA A 165 21.57 -7.95 -12.83
C ALA A 165 21.42 -6.67 -13.65
N ASP A 166 20.65 -6.74 -14.73
CA ASP A 166 20.26 -5.56 -15.51
C ASP A 166 19.32 -4.66 -14.68
N GLN A 167 19.56 -3.36 -14.72
CA GLN A 167 18.81 -2.39 -13.92
C GLN A 167 17.32 -2.34 -14.33
N ARG A 168 17.01 -2.38 -15.63
CA ARG A 168 15.64 -2.22 -16.13
C ARG A 168 14.79 -3.43 -15.75
N ALA A 169 15.39 -4.62 -15.81
CA ALA A 169 14.75 -5.84 -15.36
C ALA A 169 14.39 -5.78 -13.86
N LEU A 170 15.29 -5.25 -13.01
CA LEU A 170 15.02 -5.06 -11.59
C LEU A 170 13.89 -4.05 -11.34
N GLU A 171 13.93 -2.92 -12.04
CA GLU A 171 12.93 -1.85 -11.91
C GLU A 171 11.53 -2.33 -12.30
N SER A 172 11.39 -2.99 -13.46
CA SER A 172 10.12 -3.57 -13.89
C SER A 172 9.58 -4.60 -12.90
N ARG A 173 10.46 -5.41 -12.31
CA ARG A 173 10.07 -6.38 -11.28
C ARG A 173 9.65 -5.72 -10.00
N ALA A 174 10.37 -4.69 -9.58
CA ALA A 174 10.04 -3.92 -8.38
C ALA A 174 8.63 -3.33 -8.47
N VAL A 175 8.26 -2.74 -9.62
CA VAL A 175 6.89 -2.24 -9.87
C VAL A 175 5.87 -3.35 -9.61
N ALA A 176 6.04 -4.50 -10.26
CA ALA A 176 5.11 -5.62 -10.16
C ALA A 176 5.00 -6.18 -8.73
N VAL A 177 6.11 -6.40 -8.04
CA VAL A 177 6.07 -6.95 -6.66
C VAL A 177 5.54 -5.94 -5.64
N VAL A 178 5.76 -4.64 -5.84
CA VAL A 178 5.18 -3.60 -4.98
C VAL A 178 3.67 -3.55 -5.16
N ALA A 179 3.19 -3.56 -6.41
CA ALA A 179 1.77 -3.61 -6.72
C ALA A 179 1.10 -4.82 -6.03
N GLU A 180 1.66 -6.02 -6.20
CA GLU A 180 1.12 -7.22 -5.57
C GLU A 180 1.18 -7.17 -4.04
N ALA A 181 2.29 -6.69 -3.44
CA ALA A 181 2.38 -6.54 -1.99
C ALA A 181 1.28 -5.62 -1.43
N ILE A 182 0.93 -4.54 -2.15
CA ILE A 182 -0.15 -3.62 -1.77
C ILE A 182 -1.52 -4.31 -1.86
N ARG A 183 -1.80 -5.04 -2.95
CA ARG A 183 -3.06 -5.78 -3.12
C ARG A 183 -3.23 -6.82 -2.02
N ARG A 184 -2.16 -7.56 -1.69
CA ARG A 184 -2.16 -8.56 -0.61
C ARG A 184 -2.42 -7.93 0.75
N ALA A 185 -1.84 -6.76 1.01
CA ALA A 185 -2.02 -6.04 2.28
C ALA A 185 -3.50 -5.77 2.58
N VAL A 186 -4.30 -5.36 1.58
CA VAL A 186 -5.74 -5.12 1.74
C VAL A 186 -6.58 -6.39 1.68
N LEU A 187 -6.16 -7.38 0.89
CA LEU A 187 -6.88 -8.67 0.74
C LEU A 187 -6.79 -9.55 1.99
N LEU A 188 -5.68 -9.51 2.71
CA LEU A 188 -5.40 -10.30 3.90
C LEU A 188 -5.71 -9.56 5.20
N ALA A 189 -6.03 -8.27 5.11
CA ALA A 189 -6.53 -7.48 6.22
C ALA A 189 -7.85 -8.04 6.75
N LYS A 190 -7.99 -8.07 8.08
CA LYS A 190 -9.21 -8.53 8.75
C LYS A 190 -9.98 -7.35 9.30
N SER A 191 -11.30 -7.45 9.35
CA SER A 191 -12.15 -6.43 9.94
C SER A 191 -11.77 -6.17 11.40
N VAL A 192 -11.79 -4.90 11.79
CA VAL A 192 -11.71 -4.43 13.18
C VAL A 192 -12.90 -3.49 13.42
N PRO A 193 -13.23 -3.12 14.67
CA PRO A 193 -14.26 -2.12 14.92
C PRO A 193 -14.06 -0.88 14.04
N ASP A 194 -15.16 -0.41 13.44
CA ASP A 194 -15.24 0.74 12.52
C ASP A 194 -14.60 0.57 11.13
N PHE A 195 -13.66 -0.37 10.94
CA PHE A 195 -12.96 -0.60 9.68
C PHE A 195 -13.10 -2.05 9.20
N PRO A 196 -14.07 -2.34 8.32
CA PRO A 196 -14.20 -3.68 7.75
C PRO A 196 -13.08 -3.97 6.75
N SER A 197 -12.81 -5.25 6.53
CA SER A 197 -11.93 -5.71 5.46
C SER A 197 -12.47 -5.31 4.09
N ALA A 198 -11.60 -5.26 3.08
CA ALA A 198 -12.00 -4.96 1.69
C ALA A 198 -13.13 -5.89 1.19
N ARG A 199 -13.12 -7.17 1.60
CA ARG A 199 -14.14 -8.17 1.21
C ARG A 199 -15.53 -7.89 1.78
N GLU A 200 -15.58 -7.29 2.97
CA GLU A 200 -16.84 -6.95 3.65
C GLU A 200 -17.29 -5.52 3.31
N GLY A 201 -16.35 -4.58 3.17
CA GLY A 201 -16.64 -3.17 2.90
C GLY A 201 -17.17 -2.89 1.49
N ASN A 202 -16.90 -3.77 0.53
CA ASN A 202 -17.42 -3.66 -0.84
C ASN A 202 -18.84 -4.24 -1.01
N GLN A 203 -19.49 -4.72 0.06
CA GLN A 203 -20.87 -5.22 -0.01
C GLN A 203 -21.86 -4.06 0.17
N PRO A 204 -22.93 -3.98 -0.65
CA PRO A 204 -23.95 -2.94 -0.58
C PRO A 204 -24.80 -3.00 0.70
#